data_AF-A0ABD2LHV9-F1
#
_entry.id   AF-A0ABD2LHV9-F1
#
_cell.length_a   1.000
_cell.length_b   1.000
_cell.length_c   1.000
_cell.angle_alpha   90.00
_cell.angle_beta   90.00
_cell.angle_gamma   90.00
#
_symmetry.space_group_name_H-M   'P 1'
#
loop_
_entity.id
_entity.type
_entity.pdbx_description
1 polymer ?
#
loop_
_entity_poly.entity_id
_entity_poly.type
_entity_poly.pdbx_seq_one_letter_code
_entity_poly.pdbx_strand_id
1 'polypeptide(L)'
;MRTPRTRTLTPKRTPPPTTTTSAAASDAYAHAQAYTPTDDDDDRPRPPPRRTPPKRLTFGFAAKKWTKLEGTIVPNFGTYAYSNDGYITIDGKRIEPKEDSFKLNDIVGCGINPATRQIFFTKNGLRRGPFYLDANSPCSVPDELFPFVSLLRLGDKIEANFGPHFKFNLATL
;
A
#
# COMPACT_ATOMS: atom_id res chain seq x y z
N MET A 1 -71.02 19.90 -34.78
CA MET A 1 -70.51 18.51 -34.74
C MET A 1 -69.02 18.54 -35.05
N ARG A 2 -68.15 18.34 -34.06
CA ARG A 2 -66.69 18.29 -34.24
C ARG A 2 -66.21 16.85 -33.99
N THR A 3 -65.48 16.31 -34.95
CA THR A 3 -64.81 15.00 -34.88
C THR A 3 -63.80 14.94 -33.72
N PRO A 4 -63.69 13.83 -32.98
CA PRO A 4 -62.65 13.68 -31.98
C PRO A 4 -61.31 13.36 -32.65
N ARG A 5 -60.27 14.14 -32.33
CA ARG A 5 -58.89 13.81 -32.67
C ARG A 5 -58.40 12.70 -31.75
N THR A 6 -58.08 11.54 -32.32
CA THR A 6 -57.38 10.45 -31.64
C THR A 6 -56.00 10.94 -31.20
N ARG A 7 -55.75 10.94 -29.89
CA ARG A 7 -54.46 11.30 -29.31
C ARG A 7 -53.62 10.03 -29.18
N THR A 8 -52.67 9.85 -30.10
CA THR A 8 -51.71 8.74 -30.05
C THR A 8 -50.82 8.91 -28.81
N LEU A 9 -50.95 8.01 -27.83
CA LEU A 9 -50.06 7.94 -26.68
C LEU A 9 -48.72 7.36 -27.14
N THR A 10 -47.67 8.18 -27.11
CA THR A 10 -46.30 7.67 -27.26
C THR A 10 -45.94 6.83 -26.03
N PRO A 11 -45.28 5.67 -26.21
CA PRO A 11 -44.88 4.85 -25.08
C PRO A 11 -43.86 5.60 -24.22
N LYS A 12 -44.15 5.68 -22.92
CA LYS A 12 -43.27 6.27 -21.91
C LYS A 12 -41.98 5.47 -21.90
N ARG A 13 -40.90 6.10 -22.38
CA ARG A 13 -39.56 5.50 -22.44
C ARG A 13 -39.13 5.17 -21.00
N THR A 14 -39.12 3.90 -20.65
CA THR A 14 -38.61 3.41 -19.36
C THR A 14 -37.13 3.81 -19.29
N PRO A 15 -36.66 4.47 -18.20
CA PRO A 15 -35.23 4.66 -18.04
C PRO A 15 -34.55 3.28 -17.99
N PRO A 16 -33.36 3.13 -18.58
CA PRO A 16 -32.61 1.88 -18.48
C PRO A 16 -32.39 1.55 -17.00
N PRO A 17 -32.32 0.26 -16.63
CA PRO A 17 -31.98 -0.13 -15.27
C PRO A 17 -30.67 0.57 -14.90
N THR A 18 -30.71 1.36 -13.84
CA THR A 18 -29.50 1.86 -13.20
C THR A 18 -28.77 0.64 -12.69
N THR A 19 -27.85 0.12 -13.50
CA THR A 19 -26.85 -0.83 -13.04
C THR A 19 -25.98 -0.04 -12.07
N THR A 20 -26.36 -0.04 -10.80
CA THR A 20 -25.44 0.30 -9.72
C THR A 20 -24.40 -0.79 -9.73
N THR A 21 -23.39 -0.64 -10.58
CA THR A 21 -22.14 -1.35 -10.46
C THR A 21 -21.57 -0.89 -9.13
N SER A 22 -21.75 -1.70 -8.08
CA SER A 22 -20.92 -1.58 -6.89
C SER A 22 -19.50 -1.80 -7.38
N ALA A 23 -18.76 -0.72 -7.58
CA ALA A 23 -17.32 -0.78 -7.70
C ALA A 23 -16.84 -1.44 -6.41
N ALA A 24 -16.46 -2.71 -6.51
CA ALA A 24 -15.82 -3.42 -5.42
C ALA A 24 -14.60 -2.58 -5.05
N ALA A 25 -14.56 -2.15 -3.78
CA ALA A 25 -13.43 -1.46 -3.20
C ALA A 25 -12.26 -2.45 -3.08
N SER A 26 -11.60 -2.73 -4.18
CA SER A 26 -10.27 -3.30 -4.22
C SER A 26 -9.35 -2.27 -4.87
N ASP A 27 -8.05 -2.50 -4.76
CA ASP A 27 -7.03 -1.86 -5.60
C ASP A 27 -6.28 -0.68 -4.95
N ALA A 28 -5.66 -0.99 -3.81
CA ALA A 28 -4.29 -0.53 -3.59
C ALA A 28 -3.52 -1.60 -2.80
N TYR A 29 -3.14 -2.69 -3.47
CA TYR A 29 -2.11 -3.62 -2.98
C TYR A 29 -0.85 -3.43 -3.82
N ALA A 30 0.28 -3.14 -3.17
CA ALA A 30 1.58 -3.03 -3.81
C ALA A 30 2.52 -4.11 -3.25
N HIS A 31 3.31 -4.72 -4.14
CA HIS A 31 4.26 -5.79 -3.84
C HIS A 31 5.72 -5.33 -4.11
N ALA A 32 6.72 -6.05 -3.59
CA ALA A 32 8.14 -5.78 -3.80
C ALA A 32 8.98 -7.06 -3.62
N GLN A 33 9.91 -7.36 -4.55
CA GLN A 33 10.89 -8.47 -4.47
C GLN A 33 12.35 -7.99 -4.35
N ALA A 34 12.96 -8.04 -3.16
CA ALA A 34 14.35 -7.62 -2.95
C ALA A 34 15.37 -8.42 -3.81
N TYR A 35 16.44 -7.81 -4.36
CA TYR A 35 17.65 -8.45 -4.95
C TYR A 35 18.91 -7.73 -4.46
N THR A 36 19.99 -8.45 -4.14
CA THR A 36 21.30 -7.87 -3.79
C THR A 36 22.43 -8.62 -4.53
N PRO A 37 23.29 -7.92 -5.32
CA PRO A 37 24.51 -8.52 -5.88
C PRO A 37 25.53 -8.86 -4.79
N THR A 38 26.39 -9.85 -5.05
CA THR A 38 27.59 -10.16 -4.25
C THR A 38 28.72 -9.19 -4.63
N ASP A 39 29.29 -8.50 -3.64
CA ASP A 39 30.45 -7.64 -3.84
C ASP A 39 31.73 -8.51 -3.77
N ASP A 40 32.32 -8.83 -4.93
CA ASP A 40 33.65 -9.47 -5.03
C ASP A 40 34.77 -8.40 -5.09
N ASP A 41 35.82 -8.68 -4.31
CA ASP A 41 37.23 -8.23 -4.38
C ASP A 41 37.57 -6.74 -4.59
N ASP A 42 37.64 -5.97 -3.49
CA ASP A 42 38.42 -4.71 -3.43
C ASP A 42 39.34 -4.72 -2.21
N ASP A 43 40.65 -4.89 -2.47
CA ASP A 43 41.73 -5.10 -1.48
C ASP A 43 42.24 -3.79 -0.85
N ARG A 44 41.42 -2.73 -0.85
CA ARG A 44 41.76 -1.44 -0.23
C ARG A 44 41.53 -1.45 1.28
N PRO A 45 42.41 -0.81 2.08
CA PRO A 45 42.21 -0.68 3.52
C PRO A 45 40.86 0.00 3.80
N ARG A 46 39.94 -0.74 4.44
CA ARG A 46 38.61 -0.21 4.71
C ARG A 46 38.75 0.98 5.66
N PRO A 47 38.19 2.16 5.32
CA PRO A 47 38.08 3.24 6.30
C PRO A 47 37.36 2.71 7.55
N PRO A 48 37.62 3.29 8.75
CA PRO A 48 36.90 2.91 9.96
C PRO A 48 35.41 2.90 9.64
N PRO A 49 34.64 1.89 10.09
CA PRO A 49 33.27 1.73 9.64
C PRO A 49 32.51 3.02 9.96
N ARG A 50 32.28 3.85 8.93
CA ARG A 50 31.16 4.79 8.94
C ARG A 50 30.00 3.89 9.29
N ARG A 51 29.31 4.16 10.41
CA ARG A 51 28.08 3.44 10.78
C ARG A 51 27.30 3.27 9.50
N THR A 52 27.30 2.06 8.95
CA THR A 52 26.65 1.83 7.66
C THR A 52 25.21 2.22 7.93
N PRO A 53 24.65 3.18 7.18
CA PRO A 53 23.26 3.54 7.39
C PRO A 53 22.48 2.22 7.33
N PRO A 54 21.62 1.95 8.33
CA PRO A 54 20.96 0.67 8.42
C PRO A 54 20.28 0.40 7.08
N LYS A 55 20.59 -0.77 6.52
CA LYS A 55 20.03 -1.28 5.28
C LYS A 55 18.50 -1.32 5.43
N ARG A 56 17.80 -0.32 4.89
CA ARG A 56 16.35 -0.17 5.06
C ARG A 56 15.64 -0.27 3.72
N LEU A 57 14.85 -1.33 3.57
CA LEU A 57 13.75 -1.41 2.62
C LEU A 57 12.48 -1.18 3.41
N THR A 58 11.68 -0.22 2.98
CA THR A 58 10.43 0.13 3.66
C THR A 58 9.34 0.31 2.64
N PHE A 59 8.14 -0.19 2.93
CA PHE A 59 6.97 -0.01 2.06
C PHE A 59 5.72 0.22 2.89
N GLY A 60 4.67 0.72 2.25
CA GLY A 60 3.38 0.92 2.89
C GLY A 60 2.60 2.06 2.25
N PHE A 61 1.98 2.90 3.08
CA PHE A 61 1.16 4.02 2.67
C PHE A 61 1.63 5.33 3.28
N ALA A 62 1.49 6.42 2.54
CA ALA A 62 1.82 7.77 2.99
C ALA A 62 0.70 8.74 2.63
N ALA A 63 0.43 9.70 3.51
CA ALA A 63 -0.58 10.73 3.28
C ALA A 63 -0.05 11.79 2.30
N LYS A 64 -0.81 12.04 1.22
CA LYS A 64 -0.45 13.00 0.14
C LYS A 64 -0.08 14.38 0.68
N LYS A 65 -0.90 14.91 1.59
CA LYS A 65 -0.73 16.28 2.13
C LYS A 65 0.52 16.46 3.00
N TRP A 66 1.01 15.38 3.61
CA TRP A 66 2.08 15.43 4.61
C TRP A 66 3.41 14.86 4.09
N THR A 67 3.43 14.37 2.85
CA THR A 67 4.58 13.68 2.27
C THR A 67 5.05 14.39 1.01
N LYS A 68 6.34 14.74 0.96
CA LYS A 68 6.97 15.16 -0.29
C LYS A 68 7.12 13.95 -1.20
N LEU A 69 6.69 14.07 -2.45
CA LEU A 69 6.80 12.99 -3.43
C LEU A 69 8.26 12.76 -3.89
N GLU A 70 9.10 13.81 -3.77
CA GLU A 70 10.50 13.75 -4.15
C GLU A 70 11.37 13.23 -3.00
N GLY A 71 12.22 12.25 -3.31
CA GLY A 71 13.19 11.68 -2.37
C GLY A 71 12.68 10.45 -1.60
N THR A 72 13.48 10.01 -0.65
CA THR A 72 13.18 8.83 0.17
C THR A 72 12.10 9.15 1.19
N ILE A 73 11.00 8.41 1.16
CA ILE A 73 9.98 8.47 2.22
C ILE A 73 10.52 7.71 3.43
N VAL A 74 10.79 8.44 4.50
CA VAL A 74 11.19 7.89 5.80
C VAL A 74 9.95 7.81 6.68
N PRO A 75 9.75 6.73 7.46
CA PRO A 75 8.62 6.65 8.38
C PRO A 75 8.57 7.84 9.34
N ASN A 76 7.55 8.67 9.17
CA ASN A 76 7.26 9.88 9.94
C ASN A 76 5.73 10.06 10.05
N PHE A 77 5.28 11.16 10.66
CA PHE A 77 3.86 11.48 10.78
C PHE A 77 3.15 11.39 9.41
N GLY A 78 2.03 10.69 9.36
CA GLY A 78 1.30 10.40 8.13
C GLY A 78 1.80 9.24 7.28
N THR A 79 2.72 8.41 7.82
CA THR A 79 3.14 7.16 7.18
C THR A 79 2.69 5.93 7.96
N TYR A 80 2.32 4.90 7.20
CA TYR A 80 1.93 3.59 7.68
C TYR A 80 2.82 2.58 6.96
N ALA A 81 3.86 2.10 7.63
CA ALA A 81 4.98 1.46 6.96
C ALA A 81 5.40 0.15 7.62
N TYR A 82 5.92 -0.78 6.83
CA TYR A 82 6.59 -1.99 7.29
C TYR A 82 8.00 -2.03 6.69
N SER A 83 8.98 -2.19 7.56
CA SER A 83 10.40 -2.14 7.22
C SER A 83 11.05 -3.51 7.34
N ASN A 84 12.09 -3.75 6.55
CA ASN A 84 12.81 -5.04 6.49
C ASN A 84 13.48 -5.43 7.81
N ASP A 85 13.74 -4.48 8.70
CA ASP A 85 14.21 -4.75 10.07
C ASP A 85 13.08 -5.18 11.02
N GLY A 86 11.88 -5.44 10.48
CA GLY A 86 10.73 -6.01 11.19
C GLY A 86 9.80 -4.98 11.83
N TYR A 87 10.13 -3.70 11.74
CA TYR A 87 9.33 -2.66 12.39
C TYR A 87 8.15 -2.24 11.54
N ILE A 88 7.02 -2.11 12.21
CA ILE A 88 5.82 -1.50 11.67
C ILE A 88 5.69 -0.10 12.29
N THR A 89 5.31 0.87 11.47
CA THR A 89 5.04 2.24 11.86
C THR A 89 3.60 2.57 11.49
N ILE A 90 2.84 3.12 12.42
CA ILE A 90 1.45 3.56 12.22
C ILE A 90 1.38 5.05 12.56
N ASP A 91 1.04 5.86 11.57
CA ASP A 91 1.05 7.32 11.65
C ASP A 91 2.36 7.89 12.25
N GLY A 92 3.50 7.36 11.76
CA GLY A 92 4.83 7.75 12.25
C GLY A 92 5.23 7.14 13.60
N LYS A 93 4.33 6.46 14.31
CA LYS A 93 4.64 5.79 15.59
C LYS A 93 5.03 4.35 15.36
N ARG A 94 6.22 3.98 15.82
CA ARG A 94 6.73 2.62 15.71
C ARG A 94 6.03 1.71 16.71
N ILE A 95 5.51 0.60 16.21
CA ILE A 95 4.92 -0.49 16.99
C ILE A 95 5.81 -1.72 16.86
N GLU A 96 6.09 -2.41 17.97
CA GLU A 96 6.90 -3.64 17.97
C GLU A 96 5.99 -4.86 17.77
N PRO A 97 6.43 -5.86 16.98
CA PRO A 97 7.44 -6.81 17.45
C PRO A 97 8.62 -6.98 16.49
N LYS A 98 9.84 -6.99 17.06
CA LYS A 98 11.15 -7.09 16.40
C LYS A 98 11.41 -8.41 15.64
N GLU A 99 10.49 -9.37 15.71
CA GLU A 99 10.68 -10.75 15.25
C GLU A 99 10.19 -11.05 13.83
N ASP A 100 9.80 -10.03 13.06
CA ASP A 100 9.33 -10.25 11.69
C ASP A 100 10.07 -9.44 10.64
N SER A 101 11.41 -9.45 10.71
CA SER A 101 12.25 -8.96 9.61
C SER A 101 11.99 -9.72 8.32
N PHE A 102 12.13 -9.07 7.18
CA PHE A 102 12.04 -9.73 5.86
C PHE A 102 13.30 -9.49 5.05
N LYS A 103 13.57 -10.37 4.10
CA LYS A 103 14.82 -10.42 3.34
C LYS A 103 14.59 -10.79 1.87
N LEU A 104 15.70 -10.99 1.15
CA LEU A 104 15.72 -11.52 -0.21
C LEU A 104 14.74 -12.69 -0.38
N ASN A 105 13.93 -12.64 -1.44
CA ASN A 105 12.88 -13.60 -1.82
C ASN A 105 11.63 -13.66 -0.91
N ASP A 106 11.54 -12.87 0.16
CA ASP A 106 10.27 -12.76 0.88
C ASP A 106 9.25 -11.99 0.04
N ILE A 107 8.01 -12.49 0.03
CA ILE A 107 6.89 -11.82 -0.60
C ILE A 107 6.20 -10.95 0.46
N VAL A 108 6.36 -9.66 0.34
CA VAL A 108 5.72 -8.69 1.22
C VAL A 108 4.62 -7.90 0.51
N GLY A 109 3.67 -7.38 1.27
CA GLY A 109 2.66 -6.48 0.72
C GLY A 109 1.86 -5.76 1.78
N CYS A 110 1.21 -4.67 1.39
CA CYS A 110 0.37 -3.83 2.23
C CYS A 110 -1.02 -3.72 1.61
N GLY A 111 -2.04 -3.56 2.46
CA GLY A 111 -3.40 -3.31 2.01
C GLY A 111 -4.15 -2.41 2.97
N ILE A 112 -5.18 -1.78 2.43
CA ILE A 112 -6.11 -0.92 3.16
C ILE A 112 -7.54 -1.40 2.92
N ASN A 113 -8.34 -1.44 3.97
CA ASN A 113 -9.78 -1.59 3.89
C ASN A 113 -10.41 -0.22 4.20
N PRO A 114 -10.88 0.53 3.18
CA PRO A 114 -11.44 1.86 3.39
C PRO A 114 -12.71 1.85 4.24
N ALA A 115 -13.51 0.78 4.15
CA ALA A 115 -14.77 0.65 4.88
C ALA A 115 -14.56 0.44 6.39
N THR A 116 -13.59 -0.41 6.77
CA THR A 116 -13.24 -0.65 8.17
C THR A 116 -12.15 0.28 8.70
N ARG A 117 -11.57 1.12 7.82
CA ARG A 117 -10.44 2.01 8.10
C ARG A 117 -9.25 1.27 8.71
N GLN A 118 -8.96 0.08 8.18
CA GLN A 118 -7.85 -0.76 8.63
C GLN A 118 -6.74 -0.81 7.59
N ILE A 119 -5.50 -0.75 8.06
CA ILE A 119 -4.31 -1.12 7.29
C ILE A 119 -3.83 -2.48 7.79
N PHE A 120 -3.29 -3.28 6.88
CA PHE A 120 -2.62 -4.52 7.21
C PHE A 120 -1.39 -4.68 6.34
N PHE A 121 -0.41 -5.42 6.86
CA PHE A 121 0.76 -5.85 6.12
C PHE A 121 0.73 -7.36 5.97
N THR A 122 1.53 -7.88 5.04
CA THR A 122 1.64 -9.31 4.78
C THR A 122 3.09 -9.68 4.53
N LYS A 123 3.47 -10.88 4.99
CA LYS A 123 4.74 -11.51 4.66
C LYS A 123 4.48 -12.97 4.34
N ASN A 124 4.90 -13.41 3.16
CA ASN A 124 4.71 -14.75 2.63
C ASN A 124 3.25 -15.25 2.72
N GLY A 125 2.30 -14.34 2.51
CA GLY A 125 0.86 -14.63 2.58
C GLY A 125 0.27 -14.62 3.99
N LEU A 126 1.06 -14.40 5.03
CA LEU A 126 0.58 -14.27 6.42
C LEU A 126 0.27 -12.80 6.74
N ARG A 127 -0.94 -12.53 7.25
CA ARG A 127 -1.39 -11.19 7.66
C ARG A 127 -0.69 -10.71 8.92
N ARG A 128 -0.47 -9.40 9.00
CA ARG A 128 0.01 -8.61 10.15
C ARG A 128 -0.91 -7.43 10.37
N GLY A 129 -1.33 -7.22 11.62
CA GLY A 129 -2.43 -6.32 11.96
C GLY A 129 -3.73 -7.08 12.21
N PRO A 130 -4.91 -6.41 12.21
CA PRO A 130 -5.17 -5.08 11.65
C PRO A 130 -4.56 -3.93 12.47
N PHE A 131 -4.28 -2.83 11.78
CA PHE A 131 -3.94 -1.54 12.38
C PHE A 131 -5.02 -0.54 12.02
N TYR A 132 -5.65 0.04 13.04
CA TYR A 132 -6.73 0.99 12.84
C TYR A 132 -6.18 2.37 12.52
N LEU A 133 -6.75 3.01 11.51
CA LEU A 133 -6.51 4.41 11.21
C LEU A 133 -7.17 5.27 12.29
N ASP A 134 -6.38 6.06 13.01
CA ASP A 134 -6.89 6.98 14.03
C ASP A 134 -7.81 8.02 13.38
N ALA A 135 -9.09 8.01 13.76
CA ALA A 135 -10.09 8.93 13.23
C ALA A 135 -9.77 10.41 13.51
N ASN A 136 -8.97 10.69 14.53
CA ASN A 136 -8.57 12.05 14.90
C ASN A 136 -7.29 12.50 14.18
N SER A 137 -6.57 11.59 13.52
CA SER A 137 -5.38 11.97 12.76
C SER A 137 -5.78 12.50 11.38
N PRO A 138 -5.29 13.69 10.96
CA PRO A 138 -5.55 14.23 9.63
C PRO A 138 -4.87 13.43 8.50
N CYS A 139 -4.04 12.45 8.83
CA CYS A 139 -3.37 11.56 7.87
C CYS A 139 -4.13 10.25 7.62
N SER A 140 -5.18 9.98 8.40
CA SER A 140 -5.90 8.71 8.45
C SER A 140 -7.10 8.64 7.48
N VAL A 141 -7.05 9.39 6.38
CA VAL A 141 -8.09 9.38 5.33
C VAL A 141 -7.66 8.38 4.25
N PRO A 142 -8.31 7.21 4.11
CA PRO A 142 -7.88 6.15 3.17
C PRO A 142 -7.62 6.63 1.74
N ASP A 143 -8.51 7.47 1.20
CA ASP A 143 -8.45 7.93 -0.19
C ASP A 143 -7.34 8.98 -0.43
N GLU A 144 -6.78 9.54 0.65
CA GLU A 144 -5.65 10.47 0.61
C GLU A 144 -4.31 9.78 0.80
N LEU A 145 -4.30 8.47 0.98
CA LEU A 145 -3.08 7.68 1.04
C LEU A 145 -2.64 7.25 -0.36
N PHE A 146 -1.33 7.11 -0.56
CA PHE A 146 -0.75 6.49 -1.75
C PHE A 146 0.25 5.41 -1.34
N PRO A 147 0.37 4.32 -2.12
CA PRO A 147 1.36 3.30 -1.85
C PRO A 147 2.77 3.86 -2.10
N PHE A 148 3.74 3.46 -1.29
CA PHE A 148 5.14 3.81 -1.50
C PHE A 148 6.09 2.65 -1.21
N VAL A 149 7.27 2.72 -1.81
CA VAL A 149 8.43 1.92 -1.45
C VAL A 149 9.67 2.81 -1.41
N SER A 150 10.49 2.63 -0.38
CA SER A 150 11.75 3.33 -0.17
C SER A 150 12.89 2.32 -0.16
N LEU A 151 13.87 2.53 -1.04
CA LEU A 151 15.09 1.73 -1.16
C LEU A 151 16.28 2.61 -0.76
N LEU A 152 16.92 2.33 0.38
CA LEU A 152 18.03 3.15 0.88
C LEU A 152 19.42 2.69 0.40
N ARG A 153 19.55 1.44 -0.08
CA ARG A 153 20.84 0.93 -0.55
C ARG A 153 20.88 0.93 -2.07
N LEU A 154 22.01 1.40 -2.60
CA LEU A 154 22.31 1.26 -4.01
C LEU A 154 22.30 -0.23 -4.39
N GLY A 155 21.63 -0.55 -5.50
CA GLY A 155 21.55 -1.92 -6.02
C GLY A 155 20.43 -2.79 -5.45
N ASP A 156 19.71 -2.34 -4.40
CA ASP A 156 18.47 -3.00 -3.98
C ASP A 156 17.45 -2.90 -5.15
N LYS A 157 16.82 -4.02 -5.52
CA LYS A 157 15.76 -4.06 -6.55
C LYS A 157 14.47 -4.56 -5.95
N ILE A 158 13.34 -4.20 -6.56
CA ILE A 158 12.01 -4.71 -6.22
C ILE A 158 11.21 -5.00 -7.47
N GLU A 159 10.36 -6.03 -7.44
CA GLU A 159 9.26 -6.20 -8.39
C GLU A 159 7.91 -5.85 -7.73
N ALA A 160 7.16 -4.92 -8.33
CA ALA A 160 5.84 -4.57 -7.87
C ALA A 160 4.73 -5.24 -8.68
N ASN A 161 3.75 -5.79 -7.94
CA ASN A 161 2.58 -6.47 -8.44
C ASN A 161 1.34 -5.77 -7.85
N PHE A 162 0.56 -5.15 -8.72
CA PHE A 162 -0.68 -4.44 -8.39
C PHE A 162 -1.93 -5.28 -8.68
N GLY A 163 -1.75 -6.58 -8.90
CA GLY A 163 -2.82 -7.55 -9.10
C GLY A 163 -2.87 -8.14 -10.50
N PRO A 164 -3.79 -9.09 -10.72
CA PRO A 164 -4.78 -9.57 -9.74
C PRO A 164 -4.29 -10.71 -8.82
N HIS A 165 -3.10 -11.26 -9.08
CA HIS A 165 -2.62 -12.47 -8.40
C HIS A 165 -1.73 -12.14 -7.20
N PHE A 166 -2.23 -12.34 -5.99
CA PHE A 166 -1.50 -12.07 -4.75
C PHE A 166 -1.15 -13.35 -3.98
N LYS A 167 -0.04 -13.31 -3.23
CA LYS A 167 0.33 -14.39 -2.30
C LYS A 167 -0.60 -14.45 -1.09
N PHE A 168 -1.08 -13.29 -0.63
CA PHE A 168 -2.09 -13.19 0.42
C PHE A 168 -3.49 -13.43 -0.18
N ASN A 169 -4.32 -14.20 0.53
CA ASN A 169 -5.68 -14.48 0.09
C ASN A 169 -6.63 -13.32 0.45
N LEU A 170 -6.97 -12.49 -0.54
CA LEU A 170 -7.89 -11.35 -0.36
C LEU A 170 -9.31 -11.76 0.05
N ALA A 171 -9.74 -12.99 -0.19
CA ALA A 171 -11.06 -13.47 0.25
C ALA A 171 -11.17 -13.63 1.79
N THR A 172 -10.06 -13.42 2.52
CA THR A 172 -10.02 -13.46 3.99
C THR A 172 -10.09 -12.08 4.65
N LEU A 173 -10.33 -11.03 3.85
CA LEU A 173 -10.40 -9.63 4.33
C LEU A 173 -11.73 -9.27 4.99
#